data_AF-A0A438JZ03-F1
#
_entry.id   AF-A0A438JZ03-F1
#
_cell.length_a   1.000
_cell.length_b   1.000
_cell.length_c   1.000
_cell.angle_alpha   90.00
_cell.angle_beta   90.00
_cell.angle_gamma   90.00
#
_symmetry.space_group_name_H-M   'P 1'
#
loop_
_entity.id
_entity.type
_entity.pdbx_description
1 polymer ?
#
loop_
_entity_poly.entity_id
_entity_poly.type
_entity_poly.pdbx_seq_one_letter_code
_entity_poly.pdbx_strand_id
1 'polypeptide(L)'
;MKVMKEKIKGWNRDVFGRLEVNKNLALQQVEFWDGVESERSLTEGEMELKREAKETFKKWVLLEETHWRQVSREPWLKERDKNTEEPGWKADIEGLHLQSLNRNEAEVLELPFTEEEIHYALMEMNGDKALGPDGFTVAFWQSCWDFVKEEIVDLFKEFFDKKSFAKSLNTTFLVLIPKKGGAEDFGDFKPISLLGGSYKLLAKVLANRLKKVLDKVVSADQNAFVRGRQILDASLIANEVIDFWHKRKEKWLICKLDIEKAYDSINWNFLMKVLHKMGFGSHWMEWIWWCISTAKFSVLVNGVPAGYFSNSRGLHQGDPLSPYLFVLGMEVLSVLLRRAVDGGFISGCSLQGRGGMEMNVSHLLFADDTIIFCEAKKEHLTSLSWILAWFEATSGLKINLAKSEVIPVGEAEDIDELAVELRCRVGSLPTVYLGLPL
;
A
#
# COMPACT_ATOMS: atom_id res chain seq x y z
N MET A 1 -3.83 41.01 -15.45
CA MET A 1 -3.22 39.67 -15.28
C MET A 1 -3.12 38.85 -16.56
N LYS A 2 -4.18 38.68 -17.38
CA LYS A 2 -4.14 37.87 -18.63
C LYS A 2 -3.04 38.31 -19.62
N VAL A 3 -2.92 39.61 -19.90
CA VAL A 3 -1.92 40.19 -20.82
C VAL A 3 -0.48 39.98 -20.33
N MET A 4 -0.25 40.05 -19.01
CA MET A 4 1.06 39.81 -18.41
C MET A 4 1.48 38.34 -18.52
N LYS A 5 0.52 37.41 -18.33
CA LYS A 5 0.73 35.98 -18.48
C LYS A 5 1.12 35.59 -19.91
N GLU A 6 0.52 36.23 -20.92
CA GLU A 6 0.89 35.98 -22.32
C GLU A 6 2.26 36.55 -22.67
N LYS A 7 2.61 37.75 -22.19
CA LYS A 7 3.97 38.30 -22.36
C LYS A 7 5.04 37.42 -21.71
N ILE A 8 4.79 36.89 -20.51
CA ILE A 8 5.71 35.96 -19.83
C ILE A 8 5.81 34.63 -20.57
N LYS A 9 4.71 34.11 -21.13
CA LYS A 9 4.73 32.89 -21.96
C LYS A 9 5.48 33.09 -23.28
N GLY A 10 5.37 34.26 -23.90
CA GLY A 10 6.16 34.65 -25.07
C GLY A 10 7.65 34.70 -24.73
N TRP A 11 8.00 35.49 -23.71
CA TRP A 11 9.38 35.63 -23.24
C TRP A 11 10.03 34.29 -22.86
N ASN A 12 9.31 33.41 -22.15
CA ASN A 12 9.84 32.08 -21.79
C ASN A 12 10.11 31.20 -23.03
N ARG A 13 9.24 31.28 -24.03
CA ARG A 13 9.41 30.56 -25.30
C ARG A 13 10.61 31.08 -26.08
N ASP A 14 10.82 32.39 -26.11
CA ASP A 14 11.86 33.03 -26.91
C ASP A 14 13.24 32.96 -26.24
N VAL A 15 13.29 32.94 -24.90
CA VAL A 15 14.56 32.93 -24.13
C VAL A 15 15.02 31.54 -23.73
N PHE A 16 14.10 30.64 -23.36
CA PHE A 16 14.44 29.28 -22.91
C PHE A 16 14.07 28.20 -23.92
N GLY A 17 13.14 28.47 -24.85
CA GLY A 17 12.75 27.52 -25.88
C GLY A 17 12.16 26.21 -25.33
N ARG A 18 12.24 25.14 -26.13
CA ARG A 18 12.01 23.77 -25.64
C ARG A 18 13.32 23.27 -25.04
N LEU A 19 13.41 23.31 -23.72
CA LEU A 19 14.63 23.02 -22.96
C LEU A 19 15.28 21.67 -23.32
N GLU A 20 14.47 20.61 -23.45
CA GLU A 20 14.90 19.28 -23.89
C GLU A 20 15.56 19.30 -25.29
N VAL A 21 14.98 20.06 -26.23
CA VAL A 21 15.46 20.15 -27.61
C VAL A 21 16.79 20.90 -27.64
N ASN A 22 16.91 21.99 -26.89
CA ASN A 22 18.14 22.77 -26.83
C ASN A 22 19.28 22.02 -26.14
N LYS A 23 18.97 21.25 -25.08
CA LYS A 23 19.93 20.34 -24.42
C LYS A 23 20.43 19.27 -25.39
N ASN A 24 19.52 18.62 -26.12
CA ASN A 24 19.89 17.56 -27.06
C ASN A 24 20.72 18.10 -28.24
N LEU A 25 20.41 19.30 -28.75
CA LEU A 25 21.23 19.95 -29.78
C LEU A 25 22.64 20.29 -29.25
N ALA A 26 22.76 20.74 -28.00
CA ALA A 26 24.06 21.01 -27.39
C ALA A 26 24.85 19.71 -27.13
N LEU A 27 24.17 18.62 -26.76
CA LEU A 27 24.78 17.30 -26.59
C LEU A 27 25.33 16.78 -27.93
N GLN A 28 24.56 16.90 -29.02
CA GLN A 28 25.01 16.49 -30.36
C GLN A 28 26.27 17.24 -30.81
N GLN A 29 26.44 18.51 -30.43
CA GLN A 29 27.68 19.25 -30.72
C GLN A 29 28.87 18.73 -29.90
N VAL A 30 28.64 18.33 -28.64
CA VAL A 30 29.69 17.72 -27.80
C VAL A 30 30.09 16.35 -28.38
N GLU A 31 29.11 15.51 -28.72
CA GLU A 31 29.32 14.19 -29.32
C GLU A 31 30.05 14.29 -30.67
N PHE A 32 29.73 15.28 -31.49
CA PHE A 32 30.45 15.54 -32.74
C PHE A 32 31.95 15.78 -32.49
N TRP A 33 32.29 16.66 -31.54
CA TRP A 33 33.69 16.97 -31.22
C TRP A 33 34.40 15.84 -30.45
N ASP A 34 33.68 15.00 -29.72
CA ASP A 34 34.22 13.76 -29.14
C ASP A 34 34.53 12.73 -30.24
N GLY A 35 33.69 12.63 -31.28
CA GLY A 35 33.93 11.81 -32.46
C GLY A 35 35.16 12.26 -33.26
N VAL A 36 35.27 13.56 -33.57
CA VAL A 36 36.43 14.10 -34.30
C VAL A 36 37.75 13.88 -33.54
N GLU A 37 37.74 14.05 -32.22
CA GLU A 37 38.93 13.79 -31.37
C GLU A 37 39.33 12.31 -31.34
N SER A 38 38.35 11.40 -31.46
CA SER A 38 38.61 9.96 -31.50
C SER A 38 39.31 9.50 -32.79
N GLU A 39 39.14 10.26 -33.88
CA GLU A 39 39.74 9.96 -35.18
C GLU A 39 41.08 10.69 -35.40
N ARG A 40 41.21 11.91 -34.86
CA ARG A 40 42.43 12.72 -34.97
C ARG A 40 42.59 13.71 -33.83
N SER A 41 43.81 14.17 -33.60
CA SER A 41 44.07 15.28 -32.68
C SER A 41 43.39 16.56 -33.17
N LEU A 42 42.76 17.28 -32.23
CA LEU A 42 42.12 18.57 -32.48
C LEU A 42 43.16 19.68 -32.58
N THR A 43 42.94 20.61 -33.50
CA THR A 43 43.72 21.86 -33.54
C THR A 43 43.33 22.77 -32.38
N GLU A 44 44.16 23.77 -32.07
CA GLU A 44 43.91 24.70 -30.95
C GLU A 44 42.57 25.45 -31.09
N GLY A 45 42.19 25.83 -32.31
CA GLY A 45 40.88 26.44 -32.58
C GLY A 45 39.69 25.47 -32.41
N GLU A 46 39.88 24.18 -32.72
CA GLU A 46 38.85 23.15 -32.55
C GLU A 46 38.67 22.74 -31.08
N MET A 47 39.77 22.73 -30.31
CA MET A 47 39.70 22.55 -28.85
C MET A 47 38.89 23.65 -28.18
N GLU A 48 39.02 24.89 -28.67
CA GLU A 48 38.21 26.01 -28.18
C GLU A 48 36.71 25.82 -28.50
N LEU A 49 36.38 25.46 -29.74
CA LEU A 49 34.98 25.19 -30.13
C LEU A 49 34.36 24.02 -29.35
N LYS A 50 35.15 22.98 -29.05
CA LYS A 50 34.72 21.87 -28.18
C LYS A 50 34.45 22.34 -26.74
N ARG A 51 35.29 23.22 -26.21
CA ARG A 51 35.11 23.81 -24.89
C ARG A 51 33.84 24.65 -24.83
N GLU A 52 33.57 25.47 -25.85
CA GLU A 52 32.33 26.25 -25.96
C GLU A 52 31.09 25.35 -26.05
N ALA A 53 31.15 24.24 -26.80
CA ALA A 53 30.06 23.26 -26.87
C ALA A 53 29.79 22.62 -25.49
N LYS A 54 30.84 22.24 -24.74
CA LYS A 54 30.72 21.67 -23.39
C LYS A 54 30.15 22.67 -22.39
N GLU A 55 30.58 23.93 -22.42
CA GLU A 55 30.01 24.99 -21.56
C GLU A 55 28.54 25.27 -21.92
N THR A 56 28.20 25.25 -23.21
CA THR A 56 26.81 25.40 -23.67
C THR A 56 25.93 24.25 -23.18
N PHE A 57 26.39 23.00 -23.29
CA PHE A 57 25.68 21.84 -22.76
C PHE A 57 25.50 21.92 -21.24
N LYS A 58 26.58 22.24 -20.51
CA LYS A 58 26.56 22.42 -19.05
C LYS A 58 25.56 23.49 -18.61
N LYS A 59 25.47 24.60 -19.34
CA LYS A 59 24.47 25.66 -19.11
C LYS A 59 23.04 25.11 -19.24
N TRP A 60 22.75 24.31 -20.26
CA TRP A 60 21.41 23.73 -20.44
C TRP A 60 21.08 22.68 -19.38
N VAL A 61 22.04 21.85 -18.97
CA VAL A 61 21.87 20.89 -17.86
C VAL A 61 21.58 21.62 -16.54
N LEU A 62 22.30 22.71 -16.23
CA LEU A 62 22.06 23.49 -15.03
C LEU A 62 20.68 24.19 -15.05
N LEU A 63 20.24 24.64 -16.23
CA LEU A 63 18.90 25.21 -16.41
C LEU A 63 17.81 24.14 -16.29
N GLU A 64 18.04 22.91 -16.76
CA GLU A 64 17.17 21.76 -16.55
C GLU A 64 17.04 21.41 -15.07
N GLU A 65 18.17 21.33 -14.37
CA GLU A 65 18.19 21.09 -12.94
C GLU A 65 17.46 22.22 -12.18
N THR A 66 17.65 23.48 -12.58
CA THR A 66 16.95 24.62 -12.00
C THR A 66 15.45 24.59 -12.32
N HIS A 67 15.07 24.19 -13.53
CA HIS A 67 13.69 23.97 -13.94
C HIS A 67 13.05 22.88 -13.07
N TRP A 68 13.70 21.73 -12.91
CA TRP A 68 13.22 20.65 -12.04
C TRP A 68 13.22 21.04 -10.57
N ARG A 69 14.16 21.87 -10.10
CA ARG A 69 14.16 22.45 -8.73
C ARG A 69 13.02 23.45 -8.52
N GLN A 70 12.58 24.15 -9.56
CA GLN A 70 11.44 25.07 -9.53
C GLN A 70 10.10 24.33 -9.65
N VAL A 71 10.03 23.33 -10.53
CA VAL A 71 8.87 22.43 -10.70
C VAL A 71 8.70 21.53 -9.47
N SER A 72 9.78 21.06 -8.85
CA SER A 72 9.73 20.27 -7.61
C SER A 72 9.20 21.07 -6.41
N ARG A 73 9.10 22.41 -6.52
CA ARG A 73 8.51 23.28 -5.51
C ARG A 73 7.01 23.58 -5.71
N GLU A 74 6.34 23.13 -6.77
CA GLU A 74 4.87 22.96 -6.89
C GLU A 74 4.50 22.52 -8.32
N PRO A 75 4.23 21.22 -8.58
CA PRO A 75 2.84 20.72 -8.53
C PRO A 75 2.65 19.40 -7.75
N TRP A 76 3.72 18.68 -7.38
CA TRP A 76 3.59 17.39 -6.66
C TRP A 76 2.95 17.53 -5.26
N LEU A 77 3.11 18.70 -4.62
CA LEU A 77 2.43 19.03 -3.37
C LEU A 77 0.92 19.30 -3.59
N LYS A 78 0.53 19.92 -4.70
CA LYS A 78 -0.89 20.20 -5.04
C LYS A 78 -1.62 18.98 -5.62
N GLU A 79 -0.93 18.09 -6.32
CA GLU A 79 -1.54 16.84 -6.83
C GLU A 79 -1.69 15.76 -5.75
N ARG A 80 -0.92 15.83 -4.65
CA ARG A 80 -1.21 15.06 -3.43
C ARG A 80 -2.34 15.63 -2.58
N ASP A 81 -2.68 16.92 -2.77
CA ASP A 81 -3.75 17.65 -2.07
C ASP A 81 -5.08 17.73 -2.84
N LYS A 82 -5.28 16.88 -3.86
CA LYS A 82 -6.62 16.60 -4.40
C LYS A 82 -7.52 15.80 -3.44
N ASN A 83 -7.08 15.57 -2.21
CA ASN A 83 -7.92 15.09 -1.11
C ASN A 83 -8.38 16.21 -0.16
N THR A 84 -8.18 17.49 -0.54
CA THR A 84 -9.02 18.55 0.04
C THR A 84 -10.45 18.23 -0.38
N GLU A 85 -11.28 17.81 0.58
CA GLU A 85 -12.64 17.35 0.34
C GLU A 85 -13.42 18.38 -0.49
N GLU A 86 -13.60 18.12 -1.79
CA GLU A 86 -14.62 18.81 -2.56
C GLU A 86 -15.99 18.27 -2.09
N PRO A 87 -16.99 19.13 -1.83
CA PRO A 87 -18.30 18.72 -1.32
C PRO A 87 -19.21 18.13 -2.42
N GLY A 88 -18.64 17.29 -3.28
CA GLY A 88 -19.35 16.49 -4.29
C GLY A 88 -19.38 15.02 -3.89
N TRP A 89 -20.48 14.33 -4.24
CA TRP A 89 -20.72 12.88 -4.14
C TRP A 89 -19.62 12.05 -3.44
N LYS A 90 -19.81 11.72 -2.15
CA LYS A 90 -18.92 10.82 -1.41
C LYS A 90 -19.36 9.38 -1.60
N ALA A 91 -18.51 8.54 -2.17
CA ALA A 91 -18.69 7.09 -2.10
C ALA A 91 -18.66 6.69 -0.61
N ASP A 92 -19.60 5.85 -0.16
CA ASP A 92 -19.73 5.49 1.25
C ASP A 92 -20.18 4.05 1.48
N ILE A 93 -19.65 3.42 2.51
CA ILE A 93 -19.92 2.03 2.88
C ILE A 93 -21.22 1.85 3.68
N GLU A 94 -22.04 2.89 3.83
CA GLU A 94 -23.30 2.83 4.60
C GLU A 94 -24.25 1.74 4.09
N GLY A 95 -24.35 1.56 2.78
CA GLY A 95 -25.20 0.53 2.16
C GLY A 95 -24.66 -0.90 2.19
N LEU A 96 -23.48 -1.14 2.80
CA LEU A 96 -22.88 -2.47 2.92
C LEU A 96 -23.23 -3.13 4.24
N HIS A 97 -23.48 -4.43 4.22
CA HIS A 97 -23.63 -5.25 5.41
C HIS A 97 -22.30 -5.94 5.72
N LEU A 98 -21.62 -5.52 6.79
CA LEU A 98 -20.42 -6.17 7.29
C LEU A 98 -20.80 -7.10 8.43
N GLN A 99 -20.05 -8.19 8.61
CA GLN A 99 -20.14 -8.98 9.83
C GLN A 99 -19.72 -8.09 11.00
N SER A 100 -20.47 -8.18 12.10
CA SER A 100 -20.29 -7.32 13.26
C SER A 100 -20.12 -8.15 14.52
N LEU A 101 -19.23 -7.68 15.40
CA LEU A 101 -19.11 -8.20 16.75
C LEU A 101 -20.42 -8.02 17.51
N ASN A 102 -20.74 -9.00 18.34
CA ASN A 102 -21.77 -8.80 19.35
C ASN A 102 -21.24 -7.93 20.49
N ARG A 103 -22.16 -7.43 21.31
CA ARG A 103 -21.84 -6.52 22.42
C ARG A 103 -20.79 -7.09 23.39
N ASN A 104 -20.90 -8.37 23.74
CA ASN A 104 -19.98 -9.00 24.67
C ASN A 104 -18.58 -9.17 24.06
N GLU A 105 -18.48 -9.52 22.78
CA GLU A 105 -17.20 -9.59 22.06
C GLU A 105 -16.50 -8.23 22.03
N ALA A 106 -17.24 -7.15 21.77
CA ALA A 106 -16.70 -5.80 21.80
C ALA A 106 -16.26 -5.37 23.21
N GLU A 107 -17.07 -5.64 24.24
CA GLU A 107 -16.75 -5.32 25.63
C GLU A 107 -15.49 -6.06 26.12
N VAL A 108 -15.29 -7.31 25.71
CA VAL A 108 -14.10 -8.10 26.07
C VAL A 108 -12.80 -7.49 25.51
N LEU A 109 -12.85 -6.84 24.35
CA LEU A 109 -11.68 -6.15 23.77
C LEU A 109 -11.28 -4.90 24.55
N GLU A 110 -12.23 -4.30 25.26
CA GLU A 110 -12.10 -3.03 25.99
C GLU A 110 -11.94 -3.23 27.50
N LEU A 111 -11.60 -4.44 27.97
CA LEU A 111 -11.28 -4.66 29.38
C LEU A 111 -10.00 -3.93 29.79
N PRO A 112 -9.84 -3.54 31.06
CA PRO A 112 -8.58 -2.99 31.57
C PRO A 112 -7.39 -3.89 31.27
N PHE A 113 -6.23 -3.28 31.02
CA PHE A 113 -5.03 -4.06 30.72
C PHE A 113 -4.44 -4.69 31.99
N THR A 114 -4.05 -5.96 31.92
CA THR A 114 -3.42 -6.67 33.05
C THR A 114 -1.91 -6.80 32.87
N GLU A 115 -1.16 -6.88 33.97
CA GLU A 115 0.29 -7.08 33.91
C GLU A 115 0.65 -8.36 33.15
N GLU A 116 -0.13 -9.43 33.37
CA GLU A 116 0.11 -10.74 32.76
C GLU A 116 -0.07 -10.69 31.25
N GLU A 117 -1.08 -9.99 30.73
CA GLU A 117 -1.25 -9.88 29.28
C GLU A 117 -0.17 -9.02 28.62
N ILE A 118 0.30 -7.97 29.31
CA ILE A 118 1.38 -7.10 28.83
C ILE A 118 2.69 -7.89 28.80
N HIS A 119 3.00 -8.58 29.89
CA HIS A 119 4.19 -9.41 30.01
C HIS A 119 4.19 -10.56 29.00
N TYR A 120 3.06 -11.25 28.85
CA TYR A 120 2.88 -12.30 27.84
C TYR A 120 3.13 -11.76 26.43
N ALA A 121 2.54 -10.60 26.09
CA ALA A 121 2.75 -9.97 24.80
C ALA A 121 4.22 -9.60 24.55
N LEU A 122 4.93 -9.13 25.57
CA LEU A 122 6.36 -8.82 25.52
C LEU A 122 7.20 -10.08 25.25
N MET A 123 6.92 -11.18 25.93
CA MET A 123 7.66 -12.44 25.77
C MET A 123 7.41 -13.13 24.43
N GLU A 124 6.26 -12.89 23.78
CA GLU A 124 6.00 -13.35 22.41
C GLU A 124 6.77 -12.57 21.33
N MET A 125 7.34 -11.40 21.66
CA MET A 125 8.03 -10.57 20.67
C MET A 125 9.45 -11.09 20.39
N ASN A 126 9.90 -10.94 19.15
CA ASN A 126 11.28 -11.29 18.80
C ASN A 126 12.26 -10.22 19.34
N GLY A 127 13.21 -10.66 20.17
CA GLY A 127 14.21 -9.85 20.86
C GLY A 127 15.17 -9.10 19.92
N ASP A 128 15.51 -9.70 18.78
CA ASP A 128 16.54 -9.23 17.84
C ASP A 128 16.04 -8.18 16.84
N LYS A 129 14.83 -7.66 17.03
CA LYS A 129 14.26 -6.64 16.14
C LYS A 129 15.01 -5.31 16.26
N ALA A 130 15.15 -4.63 15.11
CA ALA A 130 15.79 -3.33 15.00
C ALA A 130 15.17 -2.26 15.93
N LEU A 131 16.05 -1.36 16.38
CA LEU A 131 15.80 -0.32 17.37
C LEU A 131 14.89 0.79 16.83
N GLY A 132 13.97 1.24 17.67
CA GLY A 132 13.21 2.46 17.42
C GLY A 132 13.93 3.71 17.95
N PRO A 133 13.24 4.87 17.97
CA PRO A 133 13.80 6.12 18.49
C PRO A 133 14.15 6.13 19.97
N ASP A 134 13.66 5.16 20.74
CA ASP A 134 13.97 4.98 22.15
C ASP A 134 15.32 4.30 22.40
N GLY A 135 15.94 3.70 21.38
CA GLY A 135 17.28 3.12 21.47
C GLY A 135 17.35 1.77 22.18
N PHE A 136 16.21 1.15 22.53
CA PHE A 136 16.17 -0.14 23.22
C PHE A 136 15.62 -1.26 22.34
N THR A 137 16.27 -2.43 22.39
CA THR A 137 15.79 -3.65 21.71
C THR A 137 14.64 -4.27 22.50
N VAL A 138 13.86 -5.11 21.85
CA VAL A 138 12.85 -5.93 22.55
C VAL A 138 13.52 -6.84 23.59
N ALA A 139 14.70 -7.37 23.30
CA ALA A 139 15.47 -8.18 24.24
C ALA A 139 15.83 -7.42 25.53
N PHE A 140 16.11 -6.12 25.44
CA PHE A 140 16.31 -5.27 26.63
C PHE A 140 15.05 -5.24 27.49
N TRP A 141 13.89 -4.95 26.89
CA TRP A 141 12.62 -4.89 27.61
C TRP A 141 12.26 -6.24 28.25
N GLN A 142 12.50 -7.35 27.57
CA GLN A 142 12.30 -8.70 28.10
C GLN A 142 13.22 -8.99 29.29
N SER A 143 14.51 -8.65 29.17
CA SER A 143 15.51 -8.94 30.22
C SER A 143 15.34 -8.05 31.45
N CYS A 144 14.85 -6.82 31.26
CA CYS A 144 14.71 -5.82 32.31
C CYS A 144 13.27 -5.68 32.81
N TRP A 145 12.37 -6.63 32.49
CA TRP A 145 10.95 -6.54 32.84
C TRP A 145 10.72 -6.20 34.31
N ASP A 146 11.39 -6.92 35.23
CA ASP A 146 11.23 -6.70 36.67
C ASP A 146 11.60 -5.28 37.13
N PHE A 147 12.45 -4.59 36.36
CA PHE A 147 12.85 -3.21 36.64
C PHE A 147 11.89 -2.18 36.03
N VAL A 148 11.33 -2.43 34.84
CA VAL A 148 10.52 -1.44 34.09
C VAL A 148 9.02 -1.67 34.15
N LYS A 149 8.57 -2.78 34.75
CA LYS A 149 7.17 -3.22 34.69
C LYS A 149 6.19 -2.21 35.29
N GLU A 150 6.56 -1.52 36.37
CA GLU A 150 5.66 -0.58 37.04
C GLU A 150 5.33 0.59 36.11
N GLU A 151 6.33 1.20 35.48
CA GLU A 151 6.14 2.30 34.53
C GLU A 151 5.40 1.86 33.27
N ILE A 152 5.68 0.65 32.77
CA ILE A 152 4.97 0.13 31.60
C ILE A 152 3.50 -0.14 31.95
N VAL A 153 3.21 -0.79 33.07
CA VAL A 153 1.82 -1.04 33.48
C VAL A 153 1.07 0.27 33.70
N ASP A 154 1.71 1.29 34.29
CA ASP A 154 1.10 2.60 34.47
C ASP A 154 0.87 3.34 33.13
N LEU A 155 1.75 3.18 32.15
CA LEU A 155 1.51 3.67 30.77
C LEU A 155 0.24 3.03 30.17
N PHE A 156 0.02 1.73 30.38
CA PHE A 156 -1.18 1.04 29.89
C PHE A 156 -2.45 1.48 30.63
N LYS A 157 -2.37 1.72 31.95
CA LYS A 157 -3.49 2.29 32.72
C LYS A 157 -3.83 3.70 32.25
N GLU A 158 -2.83 4.55 32.04
CA GLU A 158 -3.04 5.89 31.50
C GLU A 158 -3.69 5.84 30.11
N PHE A 159 -3.20 4.96 29.25
CA PHE A 159 -3.76 4.76 27.92
C PHE A 159 -5.22 4.31 27.96
N PHE A 160 -5.56 3.41 28.89
CA PHE A 160 -6.93 2.99 29.14
C PHE A 160 -7.80 4.19 29.56
N ASP A 161 -7.43 4.90 30.62
CA ASP A 161 -8.27 5.96 31.18
C ASP A 161 -8.42 7.16 30.23
N LYS A 162 -7.33 7.57 29.59
CA LYS A 162 -7.27 8.79 28.76
C LYS A 162 -7.53 8.54 27.28
N LYS A 163 -7.65 7.29 26.85
CA LYS A 163 -7.64 6.86 25.43
C LYS A 163 -6.47 7.42 24.61
N SER A 164 -5.38 7.80 25.28
CA SER A 164 -4.27 8.52 24.68
C SER A 164 -3.00 8.33 25.49
N PHE A 165 -1.86 8.55 24.83
CA PHE A 165 -0.53 8.50 25.42
C PHE A 165 0.32 9.65 24.88
N ALA A 166 1.45 9.94 25.51
CA ALA A 166 2.35 11.03 25.09
C ALA A 166 2.78 10.86 23.63
N LYS A 167 2.54 11.88 22.78
CA LYS A 167 2.82 11.83 21.33
C LYS A 167 4.27 11.48 20.98
N SER A 168 5.22 11.77 21.88
CA SER A 168 6.62 11.38 21.73
C SER A 168 6.83 9.87 21.63
N LEU A 169 5.97 9.06 22.27
CA LEU A 169 6.01 7.60 22.21
C LEU A 169 5.68 7.06 20.81
N ASN A 170 4.91 7.80 20.01
CA ASN A 170 4.60 7.45 18.62
C ASN A 170 5.61 8.02 17.61
N THR A 171 6.81 8.38 18.07
CA THR A 171 7.90 8.74 17.16
C THR A 171 8.46 7.45 16.55
N THR A 172 8.64 7.44 15.24
CA THR A 172 9.02 6.27 14.46
C THR A 172 10.13 6.62 13.49
N PHE A 173 11.14 5.75 13.39
CA PHE A 173 12.14 5.87 12.34
C PHE A 173 11.68 5.16 11.07
N LEU A 174 11.87 5.79 9.92
CA LEU A 174 11.55 5.24 8.62
C LEU A 174 12.83 4.82 7.90
N VAL A 175 12.99 3.52 7.66
CA VAL A 175 14.11 2.95 6.89
C VAL A 175 13.61 2.55 5.51
N LEU A 176 14.39 2.86 4.48
CA LEU A 176 14.10 2.48 3.09
C LEU A 176 14.90 1.24 2.71
N ILE A 177 14.22 0.11 2.50
CA ILE A 177 14.86 -1.13 2.04
C ILE A 177 14.68 -1.26 0.52
N PRO A 178 15.75 -1.41 -0.28
CA PRO A 178 15.62 -1.56 -1.73
C PRO A 178 14.90 -2.88 -2.07
N LYS A 179 13.90 -2.81 -2.96
CA LYS A 179 13.17 -3.96 -3.49
C LYS A 179 13.95 -4.70 -4.57
N LYS A 180 14.87 -4.02 -5.25
CA LYS A 180 15.70 -4.53 -6.34
C LYS A 180 17.11 -3.93 -6.27
N GLY A 181 18.08 -4.59 -6.91
CA GLY A 181 19.42 -4.02 -7.09
C GLY A 181 19.38 -2.77 -7.98
N GLY A 182 20.23 -1.79 -7.69
CA GLY A 182 20.25 -0.52 -8.44
C GLY A 182 18.99 0.34 -8.26
N ALA A 183 18.40 0.35 -7.06
CA ALA A 183 17.24 1.16 -6.76
C ALA A 183 17.58 2.67 -6.84
N GLU A 184 16.95 3.37 -7.79
CA GLU A 184 17.16 4.81 -8.04
C GLU A 184 15.95 5.64 -7.62
N ASP A 185 14.74 5.09 -7.80
CA ASP A 185 13.49 5.78 -7.50
C ASP A 185 12.93 5.42 -6.11
N PHE A 186 12.23 6.36 -5.46
CA PHE A 186 11.52 6.08 -4.19
C PHE A 186 10.54 4.89 -4.28
N GLY A 187 9.96 4.63 -5.45
CA GLY A 187 9.07 3.49 -5.67
C GLY A 187 9.77 2.12 -5.56
N ASP A 188 11.09 2.11 -5.78
CA ASP A 188 11.94 0.93 -5.66
C ASP A 188 12.30 0.61 -4.21
N PHE A 189 11.96 1.49 -3.27
CA PHE A 189 12.18 1.25 -1.85
C PHE A 189 10.88 0.80 -1.16
N LYS A 190 11.06 -0.04 -0.15
CA LYS A 190 10.03 -0.45 0.79
C LYS A 190 10.25 0.29 2.11
N PRO A 191 9.34 1.18 2.52
CA PRO A 191 9.45 1.88 3.79
C PRO A 191 9.16 0.92 4.95
N ILE A 192 10.09 0.79 5.88
CA ILE A 192 9.93 0.03 7.13
C ILE A 192 9.94 0.99 8.31
N SER A 193 8.90 0.91 9.12
CA SER A 193 8.71 1.66 10.35
C SER A 193 9.38 0.93 11.52
N LEU A 194 10.41 1.56 12.09
CA LEU A 194 11.05 1.14 13.32
C LEU A 194 10.41 1.90 14.50
N LEU A 195 9.46 1.23 15.14
CA LEU A 195 8.72 1.76 16.29
C LEU A 195 9.55 1.69 17.57
N GLY A 196 9.36 2.67 18.47
CA GLY A 196 9.84 2.61 19.85
C GLY A 196 9.25 1.40 20.60
N GLY A 197 10.03 0.82 21.52
CA GLY A 197 9.70 -0.41 22.23
C GLY A 197 8.40 -0.35 23.03
N SER A 198 8.16 0.75 23.76
CA SER A 198 6.94 0.93 24.55
C SER A 198 5.67 0.98 23.69
N TYR A 199 5.64 1.80 22.63
CA TYR A 199 4.52 1.81 21.67
C TYR A 199 4.40 0.47 20.94
N LYS A 200 5.51 -0.15 20.56
CA LYS A 200 5.51 -1.46 19.89
C LYS A 200 4.88 -2.54 20.76
N LEU A 201 5.12 -2.52 22.07
CA LEU A 201 4.49 -3.41 23.04
C LEU A 201 2.99 -3.12 23.15
N LEU A 202 2.58 -1.85 23.27
CA LEU A 202 1.18 -1.44 23.27
C LEU A 202 0.44 -1.93 22.01
N ALA A 203 1.00 -1.67 20.83
CA ALA A 203 0.44 -2.11 19.56
C ALA A 203 0.37 -3.64 19.46
N LYS A 204 1.35 -4.36 20.02
CA LYS A 204 1.34 -5.83 20.10
C LYS A 204 0.23 -6.35 21.03
N VAL A 205 -0.02 -5.74 22.18
CA VAL A 205 -1.13 -6.10 23.07
C VAL A 205 -2.47 -5.89 22.37
N LEU A 206 -2.67 -4.73 21.72
CA LEU A 206 -3.87 -4.46 20.92
C LEU A 206 -4.02 -5.47 19.78
N ALA A 207 -2.94 -5.78 19.05
CA ALA A 207 -2.96 -6.79 18.00
C ALA A 207 -3.38 -8.17 18.55
N ASN A 208 -2.88 -8.56 19.71
CA ASN A 208 -3.23 -9.82 20.36
C ASN A 208 -4.71 -9.87 20.78
N ARG A 209 -5.29 -8.74 21.23
CA ARG A 209 -6.73 -8.64 21.48
C ARG A 209 -7.54 -8.77 20.19
N LEU A 210 -7.17 -8.01 19.15
CA LEU A 210 -7.86 -8.03 17.85
C LEU A 210 -7.87 -9.42 17.20
N LYS A 211 -6.77 -10.16 17.30
CA LYS A 211 -6.66 -11.55 16.80
C LYS A 211 -7.74 -12.48 17.34
N LYS A 212 -8.26 -12.23 18.54
CA LYS A 212 -9.27 -13.11 19.19
C LYS A 212 -10.64 -13.04 18.52
N VAL A 213 -10.91 -11.97 17.78
CA VAL A 213 -12.22 -11.70 17.17
C VAL A 213 -12.16 -11.58 15.65
N LEU A 214 -10.97 -11.62 15.05
CA LEU A 214 -10.77 -11.36 13.63
C LEU A 214 -11.55 -12.33 12.74
N ASP A 215 -11.67 -13.59 13.14
CA ASP A 215 -12.44 -14.63 12.44
C ASP A 215 -13.96 -14.38 12.43
N LYS A 216 -14.46 -13.49 13.28
CA LYS A 216 -15.89 -13.14 13.38
C LYS A 216 -16.30 -12.03 12.43
N VAL A 217 -15.35 -11.21 12.00
CA VAL A 217 -15.62 -10.00 11.21
C VAL A 217 -15.03 -10.05 9.80
N VAL A 218 -14.18 -11.04 9.51
CA VAL A 218 -13.49 -11.22 8.23
C VAL A 218 -13.95 -12.52 7.56
N SER A 219 -14.29 -12.46 6.27
CA SER A 219 -14.79 -13.61 5.51
C SER A 219 -13.74 -14.71 5.36
N ALA A 220 -14.18 -15.93 5.01
CA ALA A 220 -13.28 -17.07 4.76
C ALA A 220 -12.31 -16.82 3.59
N ASP A 221 -12.65 -15.89 2.69
CA ASP A 221 -11.87 -15.56 1.49
C ASP A 221 -10.54 -14.85 1.81
N GLN A 222 -10.37 -14.33 3.03
CA GLN A 222 -9.14 -13.70 3.50
C GLN A 222 -8.20 -14.70 4.19
N ASN A 223 -7.15 -15.12 3.51
CA ASN A 223 -6.26 -16.17 4.00
C ASN A 223 -5.09 -15.64 4.84
N ALA A 224 -4.84 -14.32 4.86
CA ALA A 224 -3.75 -13.74 5.63
C ALA A 224 -4.15 -13.34 7.06
N PHE A 225 -3.22 -13.54 8.00
CA PHE A 225 -3.28 -13.06 9.39
C PHE A 225 -4.45 -13.56 10.25
N VAL A 226 -5.36 -14.38 9.74
CA VAL A 226 -6.44 -15.01 10.52
C VAL A 226 -5.96 -16.33 11.12
N ARG A 227 -6.23 -16.53 12.42
CA ARG A 227 -5.80 -17.74 13.14
C ARG A 227 -6.41 -18.99 12.50
N GLY A 228 -5.55 -19.97 12.22
CA GLY A 228 -5.96 -21.26 11.66
C GLY A 228 -5.99 -21.33 10.13
N ARG A 229 -5.70 -20.23 9.42
CA ARG A 229 -5.56 -20.20 7.95
C ARG A 229 -4.09 -20.25 7.55
N GLN A 230 -3.77 -21.04 6.53
CA GLN A 230 -2.40 -21.19 6.01
C GLN A 230 -2.25 -20.49 4.66
N ILE A 231 -1.03 -20.00 4.38
CA ILE A 231 -0.69 -19.41 3.07
C ILE A 231 -0.92 -20.39 1.91
N LEU A 232 -0.72 -21.68 2.17
CA LEU A 232 -0.91 -22.75 1.18
C LEU A 232 -2.37 -22.92 0.80
N ASP A 233 -3.33 -22.64 1.71
CA ASP A 233 -4.75 -22.83 1.46
C ASP A 233 -5.23 -22.00 0.25
N ALA A 234 -4.85 -20.72 0.19
CA ALA A 234 -5.20 -19.85 -0.92
C ALA A 234 -4.62 -20.33 -2.26
N SER A 235 -3.38 -20.81 -2.25
CA SER A 235 -2.72 -21.29 -3.47
C SER A 235 -3.33 -22.62 -3.95
N LEU A 236 -3.69 -23.51 -3.02
CA LEU A 236 -4.34 -24.78 -3.33
C LEU A 236 -5.76 -24.58 -3.88
N ILE A 237 -6.55 -23.68 -3.27
CA ILE A 237 -7.88 -23.35 -3.77
C ILE A 237 -7.79 -22.77 -5.18
N ALA A 238 -6.85 -21.85 -5.43
CA ALA A 238 -6.65 -21.27 -6.76
C ALA A 238 -6.29 -22.34 -7.81
N ASN A 239 -5.37 -23.26 -7.50
CA ASN A 239 -5.02 -24.38 -8.38
C ASN A 239 -6.22 -25.29 -8.67
N GLU A 240 -7.02 -25.65 -7.67
CA GLU A 240 -8.20 -26.51 -7.87
C GLU A 240 -9.26 -25.82 -8.76
N VAL A 241 -9.46 -24.51 -8.61
CA VAL A 241 -10.34 -23.71 -9.48
C VAL A 241 -9.85 -23.73 -10.93
N ILE A 242 -8.55 -23.51 -11.15
CA ILE A 242 -7.94 -23.54 -12.49
C ILE A 242 -8.09 -24.92 -13.13
N ASP A 243 -7.74 -25.98 -12.39
CA ASP A 243 -7.85 -27.37 -12.85
C ASP A 243 -9.29 -27.74 -13.20
N PHE A 244 -10.25 -27.28 -12.40
CA PHE A 244 -11.67 -27.51 -12.63
C PHE A 244 -12.14 -26.87 -13.95
N TRP A 245 -11.80 -25.61 -14.20
CA TRP A 245 -12.12 -24.92 -15.43
C TRP A 245 -11.43 -25.53 -16.65
N HIS A 246 -10.16 -25.92 -16.51
CA HIS A 246 -9.41 -26.55 -17.57
C HIS A 246 -10.06 -27.87 -18.03
N LYS A 247 -10.52 -28.70 -17.07
CA LYS A 247 -11.23 -29.95 -17.37
C LYS A 247 -12.57 -29.73 -18.08
N ARG A 248 -13.26 -28.63 -17.80
CA ARG A 248 -14.56 -28.30 -18.41
C ARG A 248 -14.47 -27.55 -19.74
N LYS A 249 -13.27 -27.07 -20.12
CA LYS A 249 -13.05 -26.23 -21.32
C LYS A 249 -13.92 -24.97 -21.34
N GLU A 250 -14.23 -24.44 -20.17
CA GLU A 250 -14.99 -23.20 -20.04
C GLU A 250 -14.06 -21.99 -20.15
N LYS A 251 -14.59 -20.84 -20.58
CA LYS A 251 -13.81 -19.61 -20.77
C LYS A 251 -13.85 -18.75 -19.51
N TRP A 252 -12.74 -18.72 -18.77
CA TRP A 252 -12.64 -18.01 -17.49
C TRP A 252 -11.44 -17.07 -17.44
N LEU A 253 -11.47 -16.13 -16.49
CA LEU A 253 -10.43 -15.14 -16.25
C LEU A 253 -10.01 -15.14 -14.78
N ILE A 254 -8.71 -14.97 -14.59
CA ILE A 254 -8.09 -14.68 -13.30
C ILE A 254 -7.60 -13.25 -13.35
N CYS A 255 -8.12 -12.40 -12.48
CA CYS A 255 -7.65 -11.03 -12.31
C CYS A 255 -6.77 -10.98 -11.06
N LYS A 256 -5.46 -10.88 -11.26
CA LYS A 256 -4.48 -10.67 -10.19
C LYS A 256 -4.27 -9.18 -10.01
N LEU A 257 -4.66 -8.64 -8.86
CA LEU A 257 -4.58 -7.22 -8.57
C LEU A 257 -3.33 -6.89 -7.75
N ASP A 258 -2.68 -5.78 -8.09
CA ASP A 258 -1.61 -5.15 -7.31
C ASP A 258 -2.17 -3.85 -6.70
N ILE A 259 -2.02 -3.65 -5.40
CA ILE A 259 -2.45 -2.41 -4.72
C ILE A 259 -1.24 -1.49 -4.53
N GLU A 260 -1.33 -0.25 -5.01
CA GLU A 260 -0.24 0.71 -4.91
C GLU A 260 -0.03 1.13 -3.45
N LYS A 261 1.14 0.78 -2.89
CA LYS A 261 1.56 1.17 -1.53
C LYS A 261 0.48 0.89 -0.49
N ALA A 262 -0.02 -0.35 -0.49
CA ALA A 262 -1.22 -0.77 0.23
C ALA A 262 -1.29 -0.25 1.68
N TYR A 263 -0.25 -0.48 2.48
CA TYR A 263 -0.20 0.02 3.86
C TYR A 263 -0.19 1.54 3.93
N ASP A 264 0.58 2.24 3.10
CA ASP A 264 0.79 3.69 3.19
C ASP A 264 -0.42 4.52 2.71
N SER A 265 -1.36 3.90 1.98
CA SER A 265 -2.41 4.61 1.24
C SER A 265 -3.78 4.61 1.92
N ILE A 266 -4.06 3.68 2.84
CA ILE A 266 -5.41 3.52 3.41
C ILE A 266 -5.90 4.76 4.15
N ASN A 267 -7.12 5.20 3.85
CA ASN A 267 -7.75 6.35 4.46
C ASN A 267 -8.21 6.03 5.89
N TRP A 268 -7.83 6.85 6.86
CA TRP A 268 -8.17 6.63 8.28
C TRP A 268 -9.67 6.77 8.56
N ASN A 269 -10.35 7.75 7.96
CA ASN A 269 -11.79 7.92 8.16
C ASN A 269 -12.57 6.71 7.62
N PHE A 270 -12.14 6.18 6.47
CA PHE A 270 -12.66 4.92 5.96
C PHE A 270 -12.46 3.77 6.95
N LEU A 271 -11.24 3.59 7.46
CA LEU A 271 -10.95 2.54 8.44
C LEU A 271 -11.81 2.68 9.70
N MET A 272 -12.00 3.90 10.22
CA MET A 272 -12.85 4.15 11.37
C MET A 272 -14.32 3.82 11.08
N LYS A 273 -14.84 4.12 9.88
CA LYS A 273 -16.18 3.69 9.46
C LYS A 273 -16.31 2.18 9.39
N VAL A 274 -15.28 1.48 8.90
CA VAL A 274 -15.25 0.01 8.86
C VAL A 274 -15.33 -0.57 10.27
N LEU A 275 -14.49 -0.09 11.20
CA LEU A 275 -14.51 -0.53 12.60
C LEU A 275 -15.88 -0.31 13.25
N HIS A 276 -16.48 0.87 13.03
CA HIS A 276 -17.82 1.17 13.54
C HIS A 276 -18.87 0.19 13.00
N LYS A 277 -18.87 -0.08 11.69
CA LYS A 277 -19.82 -1.02 11.07
C LYS A 277 -19.59 -2.48 11.48
N MET A 278 -18.36 -2.84 11.83
CA MET A 278 -18.02 -4.15 12.39
C MET A 278 -18.32 -4.27 13.88
N GLY A 279 -18.92 -3.25 14.51
CA GLY A 279 -19.37 -3.32 15.91
C GLY A 279 -18.25 -3.19 16.94
N PHE A 280 -17.08 -2.66 16.58
CA PHE A 280 -16.06 -2.31 17.56
C PHE A 280 -16.56 -1.18 18.46
N GLY A 281 -16.26 -1.27 19.75
CA GLY A 281 -16.69 -0.26 20.73
C GLY A 281 -15.97 1.08 20.55
N SER A 282 -16.56 2.13 21.11
CA SER A 282 -16.04 3.50 20.98
C SER A 282 -14.66 3.65 21.61
N HIS A 283 -14.38 2.94 22.70
CA HIS A 283 -13.13 3.05 23.42
C HIS A 283 -11.98 2.43 22.62
N TRP A 284 -12.22 1.27 22.03
CA TRP A 284 -11.32 0.63 21.06
C TRP A 284 -11.06 1.54 19.86
N MET A 285 -12.11 2.12 19.29
CA MET A 285 -11.97 3.03 18.15
C MET A 285 -11.09 4.24 18.47
N GLU A 286 -11.23 4.83 19.66
CA GLU A 286 -10.37 5.94 20.10
C GLU A 286 -8.91 5.50 20.28
N TRP A 287 -8.66 4.30 20.82
CA TRP A 287 -7.32 3.73 20.90
C TRP A 287 -6.68 3.56 19.52
N ILE A 288 -7.40 2.96 18.57
CA ILE A 288 -6.90 2.77 17.20
C ILE A 288 -6.63 4.12 16.54
N TRP A 289 -7.56 5.07 16.67
CA TRP A 289 -7.42 6.42 16.14
C TRP A 289 -6.16 7.10 16.69
N TRP A 290 -5.91 7.01 18.00
CA TRP A 290 -4.72 7.61 18.61
C TRP A 290 -3.43 6.95 18.10
N CYS A 291 -3.42 5.62 17.98
CA CYS A 291 -2.26 4.87 17.47
C CYS A 291 -1.87 5.28 16.04
N ILE A 292 -2.85 5.45 15.14
CA ILE A 292 -2.57 5.76 13.72
C ILE A 292 -2.38 7.26 13.46
N SER A 293 -3.10 8.14 14.14
CA SER A 293 -3.14 9.58 13.82
C SER A 293 -2.02 10.41 14.46
N THR A 294 -1.37 9.91 15.51
CA THR A 294 -0.37 10.68 16.28
C THR A 294 1.07 10.41 15.87
N ALA A 295 1.28 9.51 14.91
CA ALA A 295 2.60 9.08 14.47
C ALA A 295 3.42 10.23 13.89
N LYS A 296 4.70 10.30 14.29
CA LYS A 296 5.69 11.20 13.70
C LYS A 296 6.85 10.39 13.16
N PHE A 297 7.19 10.62 11.91
CA PHE A 297 8.25 9.89 11.22
C PHE A 297 9.48 10.74 11.07
N SER A 298 10.65 10.10 11.22
CA SER A 298 11.93 10.63 10.81
C SER A 298 12.61 9.62 9.89
N VAL A 299 13.06 10.05 8.72
CA VAL A 299 13.74 9.16 7.77
C VAL A 299 15.17 8.92 8.25
N LEU A 300 15.61 7.66 8.29
CA LEU A 300 17.01 7.33 8.55
C LEU A 300 17.81 7.38 7.25
N VAL A 301 18.70 8.37 7.15
CA VAL A 301 19.64 8.53 6.04
C VAL A 301 21.03 8.17 6.56
N ASN A 302 21.62 7.09 6.05
CA ASN A 302 22.91 6.55 6.50
C ASN A 302 22.97 6.33 8.03
N GLY A 303 21.86 5.89 8.63
CA GLY A 303 21.74 5.65 10.07
C GLY A 303 21.46 6.89 10.92
N VAL A 304 21.37 8.08 10.31
CA VAL A 304 21.09 9.34 11.03
C VAL A 304 19.65 9.79 10.76
N PRO A 305 18.85 10.14 11.79
CA PRO A 305 17.50 10.68 11.60
C PRO A 305 17.53 12.05 10.93
N ALA A 306 16.75 12.19 9.86
CA ALA A 306 16.65 13.39 9.06
C ALA A 306 15.20 13.90 8.99
N GLY A 307 14.96 15.03 9.68
CA GLY A 307 13.67 15.73 9.66
C GLY A 307 12.54 14.99 10.38
N TYR A 308 11.42 15.68 10.55
CA TYR A 308 10.19 15.08 11.06
C TYR A 308 9.01 15.45 10.17
N PHE A 309 8.13 14.48 9.93
CA PHE A 309 6.86 14.68 9.26
C PHE A 309 5.77 13.82 9.89
N SER A 310 4.52 14.19 9.63
CA SER A 310 3.33 13.44 10.07
C SER A 310 2.59 12.93 8.85
N ASN A 311 1.84 11.85 9.02
CA ASN A 311 0.95 11.31 8.01
C ASN A 311 -0.50 11.77 8.25
N SER A 312 -1.32 11.69 7.21
CA SER A 312 -2.78 11.89 7.26
C SER A 312 -3.58 10.67 6.80
N ARG A 313 -2.86 9.59 6.46
CA ARG A 313 -3.36 8.29 5.98
C ARG A 313 -2.27 7.24 6.12
N GLY A 314 -2.63 5.99 5.92
CA GLY A 314 -1.70 4.86 5.91
C GLY A 314 -1.50 4.21 7.28
N LEU A 315 -0.93 3.02 7.26
CA LEU A 315 -0.61 2.17 8.39
C LEU A 315 0.90 1.89 8.40
N HIS A 316 1.45 1.65 9.58
CA HIS A 316 2.89 1.52 9.77
C HIS A 316 3.38 0.14 9.34
N GLN A 317 4.15 0.08 8.27
CA GLN A 317 4.77 -1.18 7.85
C GLN A 317 5.87 -1.61 8.83
N GLY A 318 5.59 -2.59 9.68
CA GLY A 318 6.46 -3.01 10.79
C GLY A 318 5.78 -2.94 12.16
N ASP A 319 4.60 -2.31 12.23
CA ASP A 319 3.74 -2.29 13.40
C ASP A 319 2.97 -3.61 13.56
N PRO A 320 2.99 -4.26 14.74
CA PRO A 320 2.22 -5.47 15.01
C PRO A 320 0.72 -5.35 14.75
N LEU A 321 0.14 -4.16 14.90
CA LEU A 321 -1.29 -3.89 14.77
C LEU A 321 -1.71 -3.66 13.31
N SER A 322 -0.83 -3.03 12.52
CA SER A 322 -1.14 -2.57 11.16
C SER A 322 -1.62 -3.67 10.20
N PRO A 323 -1.04 -4.90 10.16
CA PRO A 323 -1.54 -5.97 9.30
C PRO A 323 -3.01 -6.33 9.54
N TYR A 324 -3.45 -6.32 10.79
CA TYR A 324 -4.82 -6.65 11.17
C TYR A 324 -5.80 -5.56 10.74
N LEU A 325 -5.45 -4.29 10.99
CA LEU A 325 -6.24 -3.15 10.54
C LEU A 325 -6.38 -3.10 9.02
N PHE A 326 -5.30 -3.44 8.30
CA PHE A 326 -5.32 -3.51 6.84
C PHE A 326 -6.30 -4.59 6.35
N VAL A 327 -6.26 -5.78 6.95
CA VAL A 327 -7.20 -6.88 6.64
C VAL A 327 -8.66 -6.46 6.85
N LEU A 328 -8.98 -5.75 7.93
CA LEU A 328 -10.34 -5.24 8.15
C LEU A 328 -10.77 -4.27 7.04
N GLY A 329 -9.87 -3.41 6.57
CA GLY A 329 -10.15 -2.53 5.42
C GLY A 329 -10.40 -3.30 4.12
N MET A 330 -9.61 -4.36 3.87
CA MET A 330 -9.76 -5.22 2.70
C MET A 330 -11.05 -6.06 2.71
N GLU A 331 -11.64 -6.33 3.88
CA GLU A 331 -12.93 -7.02 3.97
C GLU A 331 -14.05 -6.29 3.20
N VAL A 332 -13.97 -4.96 3.09
CA VAL A 332 -14.92 -4.18 2.30
C VAL A 332 -14.88 -4.59 0.83
N LEU A 333 -13.69 -4.84 0.26
CA LEU A 333 -13.57 -5.32 -1.11
C LEU A 333 -14.18 -6.72 -1.25
N SER A 334 -13.93 -7.62 -0.30
CA SER A 334 -14.57 -8.96 -0.26
C SER A 334 -16.10 -8.86 -0.28
N VAL A 335 -16.67 -7.99 0.57
CA VAL A 335 -18.12 -7.80 0.66
C VAL A 335 -18.70 -7.21 -0.63
N LEU A 336 -18.00 -6.28 -1.28
CA LEU A 336 -18.42 -5.74 -2.58
C LEU A 336 -18.44 -6.82 -3.67
N LEU A 337 -17.41 -7.66 -3.72
CA LEU A 337 -17.32 -8.76 -4.68
C LEU A 337 -18.41 -9.80 -4.44
N ARG A 338 -18.65 -10.20 -3.18
CA ARG A 338 -19.75 -11.12 -2.84
C ARG A 338 -21.11 -10.55 -3.24
N ARG A 339 -21.37 -9.27 -2.94
CA ARG A 339 -22.61 -8.61 -3.35
C ARG A 339 -22.78 -8.57 -4.87
N ALA A 340 -21.70 -8.38 -5.62
CA ALA A 340 -21.74 -8.42 -7.08
C ALA A 340 -22.05 -9.83 -7.60
N VAL A 341 -21.53 -10.87 -6.94
CA VAL A 341 -21.83 -12.27 -7.24
C VAL A 341 -23.29 -12.61 -6.93
N ASP A 342 -23.78 -12.24 -5.74
CA ASP A 342 -25.17 -12.45 -5.33
C ASP A 342 -26.16 -11.71 -6.27
N GLY A 343 -25.74 -10.55 -6.78
CA GLY A 343 -26.50 -9.77 -7.76
C GLY A 343 -26.38 -10.25 -9.21
N GLY A 344 -25.56 -11.28 -9.49
CA GLY A 344 -25.33 -11.81 -10.84
C GLY A 344 -24.49 -10.91 -11.76
N PHE A 345 -23.81 -9.90 -11.22
CA PHE A 345 -22.92 -9.01 -11.98
C PHE A 345 -21.53 -9.63 -12.25
N ILE A 346 -21.13 -10.57 -11.40
CA ILE A 346 -19.91 -11.38 -11.53
C ILE A 346 -20.30 -12.83 -11.27
N SER A 347 -19.73 -13.76 -12.02
CA SER A 347 -19.89 -15.20 -11.75
C SER A 347 -18.62 -15.75 -11.10
N GLY A 348 -18.74 -16.28 -9.88
CA GLY A 348 -17.66 -17.05 -9.24
C GLY A 348 -17.63 -18.51 -9.70
N CYS A 349 -16.59 -19.25 -9.31
CA CYS A 349 -16.49 -20.68 -9.57
C CYS A 349 -17.26 -21.47 -8.50
N SER A 350 -18.32 -22.18 -8.90
CA SER A 350 -18.97 -23.14 -8.01
C SER A 350 -18.29 -24.50 -8.09
N LEU A 351 -17.61 -24.89 -7.00
CA LEU A 351 -16.98 -26.19 -6.83
C LEU A 351 -17.88 -27.09 -5.97
N GLN A 352 -18.14 -28.31 -6.45
CA GLN A 352 -18.90 -29.29 -5.68
C GLN A 352 -17.94 -30.29 -5.01
N GLY A 353 -17.89 -30.27 -3.68
CA GLY A 353 -17.08 -31.18 -2.89
C GLY A 353 -17.65 -32.60 -2.82
N ARG A 354 -16.82 -33.56 -2.38
CA ARG A 354 -17.26 -34.92 -2.07
C ARG A 354 -18.25 -34.87 -0.90
N GLY A 355 -19.53 -35.05 -1.18
CA GLY A 355 -20.62 -34.95 -0.20
C GLY A 355 -21.73 -33.95 -0.56
N GLY A 356 -21.65 -33.29 -1.72
CA GLY A 356 -22.70 -32.37 -2.19
C GLY A 356 -22.61 -30.96 -1.61
N MET A 357 -21.56 -30.66 -0.84
CA MET A 357 -21.27 -29.31 -0.37
C MET A 357 -20.77 -28.46 -1.54
N GLU A 358 -21.48 -27.36 -1.82
CA GLU A 358 -21.17 -26.42 -2.89
C GLU A 358 -20.38 -25.25 -2.31
N MET A 359 -19.22 -24.94 -2.90
CA MET A 359 -18.37 -23.83 -2.50
C MET A 359 -18.19 -22.89 -3.68
N ASN A 360 -18.69 -21.65 -3.53
CA ASN A 360 -18.54 -20.62 -4.54
C ASN A 360 -17.30 -19.77 -4.25
N VAL A 361 -16.30 -19.88 -5.11
CA VAL A 361 -15.04 -19.14 -5.02
C VAL A 361 -15.04 -18.04 -6.09
N SER A 362 -15.21 -16.80 -5.64
CA SER A 362 -15.15 -15.63 -6.54
C SER A 362 -13.87 -14.82 -6.39
N HIS A 363 -13.22 -14.89 -5.24
CA HIS A 363 -11.98 -14.16 -4.97
C HIS A 363 -11.22 -14.80 -3.81
N LEU A 364 -9.93 -14.54 -3.74
CA LEU A 364 -9.03 -14.91 -2.66
C LEU A 364 -8.18 -13.69 -2.30
N LEU A 365 -8.17 -13.36 -1.02
CA LEU A 365 -7.33 -12.30 -0.48
C LEU A 365 -6.22 -12.90 0.36
N PHE A 366 -5.02 -12.36 0.24
CA PHE A 366 -3.92 -12.58 1.17
C PHE A 366 -3.28 -11.22 1.45
N ALA A 367 -3.84 -10.50 2.43
CA ALA A 367 -3.52 -9.09 2.66
C ALA A 367 -3.75 -8.26 1.39
N ASP A 368 -2.69 -7.71 0.77
CA ASP A 368 -2.76 -6.91 -0.46
C ASP A 368 -2.74 -7.76 -1.74
N ASP A 369 -2.23 -8.99 -1.69
CA ASP A 369 -2.29 -9.93 -2.82
C ASP A 369 -3.74 -10.39 -3.02
N THR A 370 -4.36 -9.96 -4.12
CA THR A 370 -5.77 -10.23 -4.41
C THR A 370 -5.90 -10.95 -5.75
N ILE A 371 -6.58 -12.10 -5.74
CA ILE A 371 -6.99 -12.81 -6.95
C ILE A 371 -8.51 -12.83 -7.03
N ILE A 372 -9.05 -12.51 -8.21
CA ILE A 372 -10.48 -12.55 -8.50
C ILE A 372 -10.72 -13.51 -9.67
N PHE A 373 -11.75 -14.33 -9.54
CA PHE A 373 -12.18 -15.34 -10.48
C PHE A 373 -13.49 -14.88 -11.11
N CYS A 374 -13.52 -14.78 -12.44
CA CYS A 374 -14.75 -14.41 -13.15
C CYS A 374 -14.80 -15.03 -14.55
N GLU A 375 -16.02 -15.21 -15.06
CA GLU A 375 -16.21 -15.69 -16.44
C GLU A 375 -15.66 -14.68 -17.45
N ALA A 376 -15.15 -15.15 -18.60
CA ALA A 376 -14.59 -14.32 -19.65
C ALA A 376 -15.66 -13.53 -20.43
N LYS A 377 -16.29 -12.57 -19.75
CA LYS A 377 -17.34 -11.69 -20.27
C LYS A 377 -17.01 -10.22 -19.99
N LYS A 378 -17.17 -9.37 -21.00
CA LYS A 378 -16.96 -7.92 -20.89
C LYS A 378 -17.81 -7.28 -19.79
N GLU A 379 -19.05 -7.72 -19.62
CA GLU A 379 -19.98 -7.21 -18.61
C GLU A 379 -19.48 -7.45 -17.18
N HIS A 380 -18.87 -8.62 -16.92
CA HIS A 380 -18.27 -8.94 -15.62
C HIS A 380 -17.05 -8.04 -15.34
N LEU A 381 -16.19 -7.83 -16.34
CA LEU A 381 -15.02 -6.94 -16.19
C LEU A 381 -15.40 -5.49 -16.02
N THR A 382 -16.45 -5.03 -16.72
CA THR A 382 -17.02 -3.69 -16.54
C THR A 382 -17.51 -3.54 -15.10
N SER A 383 -18.28 -4.52 -14.60
CA SER A 383 -18.78 -4.51 -13.21
C SER A 383 -17.63 -4.52 -12.20
N LEU A 384 -16.60 -5.33 -12.45
CA LEU A 384 -15.39 -5.37 -11.61
C LEU A 384 -14.66 -4.02 -11.62
N SER A 385 -14.51 -3.37 -12.77
CA SER A 385 -13.87 -2.05 -12.88
C SER A 385 -14.58 -1.00 -12.01
N TRP A 386 -15.92 -1.02 -11.97
CA TRP A 386 -16.71 -0.12 -11.13
C TRP A 386 -16.55 -0.42 -9.64
N ILE A 387 -16.50 -1.71 -9.27
CA ILE A 387 -16.24 -2.14 -7.88
C ILE A 387 -14.88 -1.63 -7.42
N LEU A 388 -13.84 -1.81 -8.24
CA LEU A 388 -12.48 -1.37 -7.91
C LEU A 388 -12.38 0.15 -7.83
N ALA A 389 -13.00 0.88 -8.77
CA ALA A 389 -13.04 2.34 -8.74
C ALA A 389 -13.75 2.87 -7.48
N TRP A 390 -14.85 2.23 -7.08
CA TRP A 390 -15.58 2.59 -5.87
C TRP A 390 -14.79 2.27 -4.60
N PHE A 391 -14.14 1.11 -4.56
CA PHE A 391 -13.27 0.72 -3.46
C PHE A 391 -12.08 1.68 -3.34
N GLU A 392 -11.44 2.08 -4.43
CA GLU A 392 -10.37 3.09 -4.44
C GLU A 392 -10.88 4.44 -3.90
N ALA A 393 -12.04 4.90 -4.38
CA ALA A 393 -12.61 6.18 -3.96
C ALA A 393 -12.98 6.23 -2.47
N THR A 394 -13.41 5.10 -1.89
CA THR A 394 -13.78 5.00 -0.47
C THR A 394 -12.58 4.78 0.43
N SER A 395 -11.73 3.81 0.09
CA SER A 395 -10.63 3.35 0.95
C SER A 395 -9.34 4.15 0.77
N GLY A 396 -9.17 4.83 -0.35
CA GLY A 396 -7.89 5.42 -0.76
C GLY A 396 -6.87 4.39 -1.27
N LEU A 397 -7.23 3.10 -1.33
CA LEU A 397 -6.37 2.04 -1.85
C LEU A 397 -6.49 1.99 -3.37
N LYS A 398 -5.49 2.55 -4.04
CA LYS A 398 -5.42 2.62 -5.50
C LYS A 398 -4.94 1.30 -6.09
N ILE A 399 -5.65 0.81 -7.10
CA ILE A 399 -5.21 -0.37 -7.85
C ILE A 399 -4.14 0.05 -8.86
N ASN A 400 -3.03 -0.68 -8.85
CA ASN A 400 -1.94 -0.49 -9.77
C ASN A 400 -2.18 -1.26 -11.06
N LEU A 401 -2.98 -0.66 -11.93
CA LEU A 401 -3.38 -1.22 -13.23
C LEU A 401 -2.18 -1.65 -14.10
N ALA A 402 -1.04 -0.97 -13.98
CA ALA A 402 0.18 -1.30 -14.71
C ALA A 402 0.89 -2.56 -14.19
N LYS A 403 0.59 -3.00 -12.96
CA LYS A 403 1.12 -4.24 -12.38
C LYS A 403 0.09 -5.35 -12.29
N SER A 404 -1.19 -5.00 -12.19
CA SER A 404 -2.31 -5.94 -12.25
C SER A 404 -2.36 -6.67 -13.59
N GLU A 405 -2.81 -7.91 -13.55
CA GLU A 405 -2.83 -8.84 -14.68
C GLU A 405 -4.19 -9.51 -14.83
N VAL A 406 -4.64 -9.68 -16.06
CA VAL A 406 -5.78 -10.52 -16.45
C VAL A 406 -5.23 -11.73 -17.18
N ILE A 407 -5.51 -12.91 -16.67
CA ILE A 407 -4.96 -14.17 -17.16
C ILE A 407 -6.13 -15.04 -17.65
N PRO A 408 -6.16 -15.40 -18.95
CA PRO A 408 -7.18 -16.30 -19.47
C PRO A 408 -6.95 -17.74 -19.04
N VAL A 409 -8.03 -18.43 -18.72
CA VAL A 409 -8.09 -19.88 -18.50
C VAL A 409 -9.02 -20.48 -19.56
N GLY A 410 -8.47 -21.35 -20.40
CA GLY A 410 -9.17 -21.88 -21.58
C GLY A 410 -9.00 -21.03 -22.84
N GLU A 411 -9.73 -21.37 -23.90
CA GLU A 411 -9.72 -20.64 -25.19
C GLU A 411 -10.58 -19.37 -25.09
N ALA A 412 -10.09 -18.35 -24.36
CA ALA A 412 -10.70 -17.03 -24.35
C ALA A 412 -10.28 -16.26 -25.62
N GLU A 413 -11.24 -16.05 -26.52
CA GLU A 413 -11.08 -15.10 -27.64
C GLU A 413 -11.15 -13.67 -27.08
N ASP A 414 -10.49 -12.72 -27.72
CA ASP A 414 -10.53 -11.28 -27.40
C ASP A 414 -9.99 -10.86 -26.01
N ILE A 415 -8.98 -11.57 -25.50
CA ILE A 415 -8.34 -11.25 -24.21
C ILE A 415 -7.78 -9.82 -24.14
N ASP A 416 -7.28 -9.29 -25.25
CA ASP A 416 -6.77 -7.92 -25.32
C ASP A 416 -7.89 -6.89 -25.12
N GLU A 417 -9.08 -7.13 -25.69
CA GLU A 417 -10.25 -6.25 -25.49
C GLU A 417 -10.73 -6.30 -24.04
N LEU A 418 -10.74 -7.50 -23.46
CA LEU A 418 -11.11 -7.74 -22.06
C LEU A 418 -10.12 -7.06 -21.10
N ALA A 419 -8.82 -7.14 -21.36
CA ALA A 419 -7.79 -6.47 -20.57
C ALA A 419 -7.88 -4.94 -20.64
N VAL A 420 -8.30 -4.37 -21.77
CA VAL A 420 -8.53 -2.92 -21.93
C VAL A 420 -9.66 -2.43 -21.01
N GLU A 421 -10.70 -3.23 -20.76
CA GLU A 421 -11.82 -2.85 -19.88
C GLU A 421 -11.34 -2.61 -18.44
N LEU A 422 -10.49 -3.50 -17.92
CA LEU A 422 -9.86 -3.32 -16.62
C LEU A 422 -8.62 -2.42 -16.66
N ARG A 423 -8.09 -2.12 -17.86
CA ARG A 423 -6.81 -1.43 -18.10
C ARG A 423 -5.61 -2.15 -17.48
N CYS A 424 -5.68 -3.48 -17.40
CA CYS A 424 -4.65 -4.34 -16.84
C CYS A 424 -3.76 -4.92 -17.95
N ARG A 425 -2.64 -5.54 -17.56
CA ARG A 425 -1.81 -6.31 -18.49
C ARG A 425 -2.43 -7.67 -18.77
N VAL A 426 -2.20 -8.21 -19.96
CA VAL A 426 -2.52 -9.62 -20.25
C VAL A 426 -1.38 -10.48 -19.71
N GLY A 427 -1.72 -11.44 -18.85
CA GLY A 427 -0.79 -12.46 -18.35
C GLY A 427 -1.09 -13.83 -18.94
N SER A 428 -0.31 -14.84 -18.54
CA SER A 428 -0.45 -16.22 -19.00
C SER A 428 -0.16 -17.21 -17.88
N LEU A 429 -0.77 -18.41 -17.96
CA LEU A 429 -0.38 -19.54 -17.11
C LEU A 429 0.84 -20.28 -17.70
N PRO A 430 1.72 -20.86 -16.87
CA PRO A 430 1.72 -20.81 -15.41
C PRO A 430 2.15 -19.44 -14.87
N THR A 431 1.58 -19.01 -13.75
CA THR A 431 1.96 -17.77 -13.05
C THR A 431 2.32 -18.05 -11.59
N VAL A 432 2.97 -17.12 -10.91
CA VAL A 432 3.32 -17.27 -9.48
C VAL A 432 2.31 -16.53 -8.60
N TYR A 433 1.73 -17.23 -7.63
CA TYR A 433 0.91 -16.67 -6.57
C TYR A 433 1.40 -17.16 -5.21
N LEU A 434 1.68 -16.23 -4.29
CA LEU A 434 2.17 -16.52 -2.94
C LEU A 434 3.41 -17.45 -2.90
N GLY A 435 4.27 -17.35 -3.92
CA GLY A 435 5.48 -18.16 -4.06
C GLY A 435 5.28 -19.55 -4.66
N LEU A 436 4.07 -19.91 -5.05
CA LEU A 436 3.74 -21.17 -5.72
C LEU A 436 3.27 -20.93 -7.16
N PRO A 437 3.56 -21.86 -8.08
CA PRO A 437 2.97 -21.83 -9.41
C PRO A 437 1.46 -22.11 -9.33
N LEU A 438 0.71 -21.41 -10.19
CA LEU A 438 -0.69 -21.65 -10.53
C LEU A 438 -0.80 -22.23 -11.93
#